data_AF-A0A1F8N725-F1
#
_entry.id   AF-A0A1F8N725-F1
#
_cell.length_a   1.000
_cell.length_b   1.000
_cell.length_c   1.000
_cell.angle_alpha   90.00
_cell.angle_beta   90.00
_cell.angle_gamma   90.00
#
_symmetry.space_group_name_H-M   'P 1'
#
loop_
_entity.id
_entity.type
_entity.pdbx_description
1 polymer ?
#
loop_
_entity_poly.entity_id
_entity_poly.type
_entity_poly.pdbx_seq_one_letter_code
_entity_poly.pdbx_strand_id
1 'polypeptide(L)' 'MTKRLSPREIQILWLLSEGQPPKAIGNRHTVTNTLTQIRLKLDALSTIHAVALAIRRGII' A
#
# COMPACT_ATOMS: atom_id res chain seq x y z
N MET A 1 0.27 -11.65 14.20
CA MET A 1 -1.07 -11.01 14.09
C MET A 1 -1.22 -10.41 12.71
N THR A 2 -1.93 -11.07 11.81
CA THR A 2 -2.20 -10.58 10.45
C THR A 2 -3.26 -9.48 10.51
N LYS A 3 -2.85 -8.23 10.75
CA LYS A 3 -3.78 -7.09 10.76
C LYS A 3 -4.27 -6.86 9.32
N ARG A 4 -5.57 -7.02 9.10
CA ARG A 4 -6.23 -6.73 7.81
C ARG A 4 -5.92 -5.28 7.38
N LEU A 5 -5.80 -5.07 6.07
CA LEU A 5 -5.65 -3.72 5.52
C LEU A 5 -6.94 -2.93 5.72
N SER A 6 -6.78 -1.67 6.11
CA SER A 6 -7.84 -0.69 6.23
C SER A 6 -8.29 -0.18 4.85
N PRO A 7 -9.50 0.40 4.73
CA PRO A 7 -9.97 0.97 3.46
C PRO A 7 -9.01 1.99 2.85
N ARG A 8 -8.38 2.84 3.68
CA ARG A 8 -7.41 3.83 3.20
C ARG A 8 -6.13 3.19 2.69
N GLU A 9 -5.65 2.12 3.31
CA GLU A 9 -4.48 1.37 2.85
C GLU A 9 -4.74 0.68 1.50
N ILE A 10 -5.93 0.11 1.31
CA ILE A 10 -6.36 -0.47 0.04
C ILE A 10 -6.43 0.60 -1.04
N GLN A 11 -7.02 1.75 -0.75
CA GLN A 11 -7.09 2.87 -1.68
C GLN A 11 -5.70 3.35 -2.12
N ILE A 12 -4.74 3.44 -1.18
CA ILE A 12 -3.36 3.83 -1.49
C ILE A 12 -2.71 2.79 -2.42
N LEU A 13 -2.88 1.48 -2.14
CA LEU A 13 -2.35 0.42 -2.99
C LEU A 13 -2.95 0.47 -4.40
N TRP A 14 -4.26 0.73 -4.51
CA TRP A 14 -4.95 0.86 -5.78
C TRP A 14 -4.40 2.03 -6.60
N LEU A 15 -4.29 3.22 -6.01
CA LEU A 15 -3.71 4.40 -6.68
C LEU A 15 -2.25 4.16 -7.12
N LEU A 16 -1.47 3.45 -6.29
CA LEU A 16 -0.11 3.06 -6.67
C LEU A 16 -0.07 2.10 -7.85
N SER A 17 -1.02 1.16 -7.93
CA SER A 17 -1.14 0.23 -9.07
C SER A 17 -1.49 0.95 -10.38
N GLU A 18 -2.20 2.07 -10.30
CA GLU A 18 -2.48 2.96 -11.45
C GLU A 18 -1.28 3.87 -11.81
N GLY A 19 -0.15 3.76 -11.11
CA GLY A 19 1.04 4.56 -11.35
C GLY A 19 1.01 5.95 -10.72
N GLN A 20 0.07 6.24 -9.83
CA GLN A 20 0.04 7.52 -9.11
C GLN A 20 1.26 7.64 -8.18
N PRO A 21 2.03 8.73 -8.25
CA PRO A 21 3.17 8.90 -7.36
C PRO A 21 2.68 9.23 -5.93
N PRO A 22 3.41 8.83 -4.86
CA PRO A 22 2.99 9.06 -3.47
C PRO A 22 2.62 10.52 -3.13
N LYS A 23 3.26 11.48 -3.80
CA LYS A 23 2.97 12.92 -3.66
C LYS A 23 1.59 13.35 -4.18
N ALA A 24 1.00 12.59 -5.11
CA ALA A 24 -0.32 12.85 -5.68
C ALA A 24 -1.45 12.21 -4.85
N ILE A 25 -1.13 11.20 -4.04
CA ILE A 25 -2.11 10.44 -3.23
C ILE A 25 -2.51 11.21 -1.95
N GLY A 26 -1.63 12.09 -1.46
CA GLY A 26 -1.88 12.92 -0.28
C GLY A 26 -0.60 13.46 0.34
N ASN A 27 -0.68 13.87 1.61
CA ASN A 27 0.48 14.37 2.34
C ASN A 27 1.60 13.31 2.39
N ARG A 28 2.80 13.71 1.95
CA ARG A 28 3.99 12.85 1.85
C ARG A 28 4.31 12.10 3.14
N HIS A 29 4.26 12.77 4.30
CA HIS A 29 4.58 12.15 5.59
C HIS A 29 3.55 11.07 5.95
N THR A 30 2.27 11.36 5.77
CA THR A 30 1.19 10.42 6.04
C THR A 30 1.29 9.19 5.12
N VAL A 31 1.44 9.40 3.81
CA VAL A 31 1.51 8.30 2.84
C VAL A 31 2.73 7.42 3.10
N THR A 32 3.89 7.98 3.44
CA THR A 32 5.12 7.21 3.72
C THR A 32 4.96 6.32 4.96
N ASN A 33 4.36 6.86 6.03
CA ASN A 33 4.06 6.09 7.24
C ASN A 33 3.06 4.96 6.95
N THR A 34 2.00 5.26 6.19
CA THR A 34 1.01 4.24 5.80
C THR A 34 1.63 3.15 4.93
N LEU A 35 2.52 3.49 3.99
CA LEU A 35 3.23 2.49 3.17
C LEU A 35 4.14 1.58 3.99
N THR A 36 4.76 2.11 5.04
CA THR A 36 5.55 1.30 5.98
C THR A 36 4.66 0.28 6.70
N GLN A 37 3.47 0.70 7.16
CA GLN A 37 2.50 -0.19 7.79
C GLN A 37 1.97 -1.25 6.81
N ILE A 38 1.65 -0.85 5.58
CA ILE A 38 1.22 -1.78 4.52
C ILE A 38 2.29 -2.84 4.26
N ARG A 39 3.55 -2.44 4.13
CA ARG A 39 4.67 -3.35 3.91
C ARG A 39 4.82 -4.36 5.05
N LEU A 40 4.72 -3.91 6.30
CA LEU A 40 4.75 -4.80 7.46
C LEU A 40 3.57 -5.78 7.48
N LYS A 41 2.36 -5.32 7.13
CA LYS A 41 1.16 -6.17 7.10
C LYS A 41 1.17 -7.21 5.98
N LEU A 42 1.71 -6.84 4.82
CA LEU A 42 1.79 -7.73 3.65
C LEU A 42 3.04 -8.60 3.63
N ASP A 43 3.99 -8.34 4.53
CA ASP A 43 5.35 -8.92 4.54
C ASP A 43 6.12 -8.59 3.24
N ALA A 44 6.08 -7.32 2.87
CA ALA A 44 6.62 -6.83 1.61
C ALA A 44 7.92 -6.05 1.79
N LEU A 45 8.96 -6.51 1.09
CA LEU A 45 10.30 -5.88 1.07
C LEU A 45 10.33 -4.49 0.44
N SER A 46 9.38 -4.15 -0.43
CA SER A 46 9.31 -2.85 -1.11
C SER A 46 7.86 -2.45 -1.41
N THR A 47 7.63 -1.20 -1.79
CA THR A 47 6.30 -0.73 -2.21
C THR A 47 5.80 -1.47 -3.45
N ILE A 48 6.68 -1.69 -4.43
CA ILE A 48 6.33 -2.45 -5.64
C ILE A 48 5.96 -3.89 -5.27
N HIS A 49 6.74 -4.52 -4.38
CA HIS A 49 6.43 -5.85 -3.87
C HIS A 49 5.09 -5.88 -3.12
N ALA A 50 4.77 -4.84 -2.35
CA ALA A 50 3.50 -4.73 -1.64
C ALA A 50 2.31 -4.65 -2.62
N VAL A 51 2.43 -3.86 -3.69
CA VAL A 51 1.41 -3.77 -4.76
C VAL A 51 1.24 -5.12 -5.45
N ALA A 52 2.34 -5.76 -5.85
CA ALA A 52 2.30 -7.08 -6.51
C ALA A 52 1.64 -8.16 -5.61
N LEU A 53 1.94 -8.17 -4.31
CA LEU A 53 1.30 -9.07 -3.36
C LEU A 53 -0.19 -8.76 -3.18
N ALA A 54 -0.57 -7.48 -3.17
CA ALA A 54 -1.96 -7.08 -3.02
C ALA A 54 -2.81 -7.53 -4.22
N ILE A 55 -2.29 -7.38 -5.45
CA ILE A 55 -2.92 -7.88 -6.69
C ILE A 55 -3.01 -9.41 -6.65
N ARG A 56 -1.89 -10.09 -6.37
CA ARG A 56 -1.85 -11.56 -6.35
C ARG A 56 -2.80 -12.18 -5.31
N ARG A 57 -3.04 -11.49 -4.20
CA ARG A 57 -3.95 -11.92 -3.13
C ARG A 57 -5.40 -11.48 -3.37
N GLY A 58 -5.71 -10.79 -4.47
CA GLY A 58 -7.06 -10.31 -4.80
C GLY A 58 -7.58 -9.24 -3.82
N ILE A 59 -6.69 -8.45 -3.24
CA ILE A 59 -7.05 -7.35 -2.34
C ILE A 59 -7.39 -6.09 -3.13
N ILE A 60 -6.63 -5.85 -4.21
CA ILE A 60 -6.87 -4.83 -5.24
C ILE A 60 -6.83 -5.48 -6.61
#